data_AF-A0A1X6PCJ3-F1
#
_entry.id   AF-A0A1X6PCJ3-F1
#
_cell.length_a   1.000
_cell.length_b   1.000
_cell.length_c   1.000
_cell.angle_alpha   90.00
_cell.angle_beta   90.00
_cell.angle_gamma   90.00
#
_symmetry.space_group_name_H-M   'P 1'
#
loop_
_entity.id
_entity.type
_entity.pdbx_description
1 polymer ?
#
loop_
_entity_poly.entity_id
_entity_poly.type
_entity_poly.pdbx_seq_one_letter_code
_entity_poly.pdbx_strand_id
1 'polypeptide(L)'
;MEELTPARVVSELSRHIVGQDAAKRAMAVALRNRWRRLQLPPGLREEVQPKNILMIGPTGVGKSEIARRMAKLVDAPFCKAEATKFTEVGFYGRDCESVIKDLVDSALAL
;
A
#
# COMPACT_ATOMS: atom_id res chain seq x y z
N MET A 1 -2.26 10.45 12.34
CA MET A 1 -3.04 9.23 12.00
C MET A 1 -4.31 9.05 12.82
N GLU A 2 -4.37 9.57 14.05
CA GLU A 2 -5.57 9.44 14.89
C GLU A 2 -6.83 10.03 14.20
N GLU A 3 -6.65 11.17 13.52
CA GLU A 3 -7.69 11.81 12.72
C GLU A 3 -7.98 11.17 11.35
N LEU A 4 -7.13 10.25 10.86
CA LEU A 4 -7.35 9.52 9.61
C LEU A 4 -8.26 8.32 9.88
N THR A 5 -9.54 8.60 10.10
CA THR A 5 -10.57 7.56 10.20
C THR A 5 -10.77 6.88 8.84
N PRO A 6 -11.26 5.63 8.79
CA PRO A 6 -11.53 4.97 7.51
C PRO A 6 -12.44 5.80 6.58
N ALA A 7 -13.44 6.49 7.14
CA ALA A 7 -14.33 7.36 6.38
C ALA A 7 -13.59 8.57 5.77
N ARG A 8 -12.68 9.21 6.54
CA ARG A 8 -11.88 10.34 6.04
C ARG A 8 -10.92 9.89 4.94
N VAL A 9 -10.30 8.73 5.10
CA VAL A 9 -9.42 8.14 4.07
C VAL A 9 -10.20 7.85 2.78
N VAL A 10 -11.39 7.25 2.86
CA VAL A 10 -12.24 7.02 1.68
C VAL A 10 -12.65 8.34 1.02
N SER A 11 -12.99 9.35 1.81
CA SER A 11 -13.32 10.69 1.30
C SER A 11 -12.16 11.30 0.53
N GLU A 12 -10.94 11.24 1.08
CA GLU A 12 -9.75 11.80 0.43
C GLU A 12 -9.40 11.06 -0.85
N LEU A 13 -9.46 9.72 -0.84
CA LEU A 13 -9.28 8.92 -2.06
C LEU A 13 -10.35 9.24 -3.12
N SER A 14 -11.57 9.59 -2.70
CA SER A 14 -12.67 9.90 -3.63
C SER A 14 -12.50 11.22 -4.35
N ARG A 15 -11.62 12.11 -3.89
CA ARG A 15 -11.24 13.34 -4.62
C ARG A 15 -10.42 13.06 -5.87
N HIS A 16 -9.80 11.89 -5.96
CA HIS A 16 -8.90 11.52 -7.05
C HIS A 16 -9.35 10.28 -7.83
N ILE A 17 -10.06 9.36 -7.19
CA ILE A 17 -10.51 8.11 -7.80
C ILE A 17 -12.05 8.10 -7.82
N VAL A 18 -12.63 8.03 -9.02
CA VAL A 18 -14.07 7.89 -9.21
C VAL A 18 -14.49 6.43 -9.05
N GLY A 19 -15.54 6.17 -8.26
CA GLY A 19 -16.01 4.79 -7.98
C GLY A 19 -15.03 3.96 -7.13
N GLN A 20 -14.97 2.65 -7.37
CA GLN A 20 -14.07 1.71 -6.69
C GLN A 20 -14.21 1.66 -5.16
N ASP A 21 -15.43 1.83 -4.63
CA ASP A 21 -15.65 2.02 -3.19
C ASP A 21 -15.19 0.82 -2.34
N ALA A 22 -15.31 -0.40 -2.86
CA ALA A 22 -14.82 -1.59 -2.19
C ALA A 22 -13.29 -1.56 -1.99
N ALA A 23 -12.54 -1.15 -3.03
CA ALA A 23 -11.08 -1.05 -2.96
C ALA A 23 -10.65 0.10 -2.02
N LYS A 24 -11.32 1.26 -2.08
CA LYS A 24 -11.06 2.37 -1.16
C LYS A 24 -11.30 1.97 0.30
N ARG A 25 -12.41 1.28 0.59
CA ARG A 25 -12.73 0.78 1.94
C ARG A 25 -11.69 -0.23 2.43
N ALA A 26 -11.31 -1.20 1.59
CA ALA A 26 -10.31 -2.20 1.94
C ALA A 26 -8.97 -1.54 2.32
N MET A 27 -8.52 -0.58 1.52
CA MET A 27 -7.29 0.17 1.77
C MET A 27 -7.38 1.02 3.04
N ALA A 28 -8.51 1.69 3.27
CA ALA A 28 -8.75 2.49 4.46
C ALA A 28 -8.73 1.64 5.76
N VAL A 29 -9.31 0.44 5.71
CA VAL A 29 -9.27 -0.51 6.83
C VAL A 29 -7.86 -1.03 7.08
N ALA A 30 -7.11 -1.41 6.04
CA ALA A 30 -5.73 -1.86 6.20
C ALA A 30 -4.84 -0.77 6.85
N LEU A 31 -4.99 0.49 6.40
CA LEU A 31 -4.29 1.62 7.01
C LEU A 31 -4.69 1.81 8.49
N ARG A 32 -5.99 1.80 8.79
CA ARG A 32 -6.47 1.97 10.17
C ARG A 32 -6.00 0.83 11.08
N ASN A 33 -5.92 -0.39 10.56
CA ASN A 33 -5.39 -1.53 11.30
C ASN A 33 -3.89 -1.37 11.60
N ARG A 34 -3.11 -0.75 10.71
CA ARG A 34 -1.71 -0.39 11.01
C ARG A 34 -1.62 0.57 12.21
N TRP A 35 -2.47 1.59 12.26
CA TRP A 35 -2.53 2.50 13.42
C TRP A 35 -2.98 1.77 14.69
N ARG A 36 -4.03 0.95 14.62
CA ARG A 36 -4.51 0.15 15.77
C ARG A 36 -3.43 -0.77 16.32
N ARG A 37 -2.66 -1.41 15.45
CA ARG A 37 -1.53 -2.27 15.84
C ARG A 37 -0.50 -1.51 16.69
N LEU A 38 -0.20 -0.26 16.35
CA LEU A 38 0.74 0.56 17.11
C LEU A 38 0.24 0.90 18.53
N GLN A 39 -1.07 0.81 18.77
CA GLN A 39 -1.67 1.02 20.10
C GLN A 39 -1.67 -0.25 20.96
N LEU A 40 -1.31 -1.42 20.39
CA LEU A 40 -1.27 -2.67 21.14
C LEU A 40 -0.03 -2.76 22.03
N PRO A 41 -0.10 -3.51 23.15
CA PRO A 41 1.07 -3.86 23.96
C PRO A 41 2.13 -4.62 23.13
N PRO A 42 3.42 -4.53 23.46
CA PRO A 42 4.51 -5.09 22.66
C PRO A 42 4.34 -6.57 22.29
N GLY A 43 3.98 -7.43 23.25
CA GLY A 43 3.80 -8.87 22.97
C GLY A 43 2.72 -9.16 21.94
N LEU A 44 1.56 -8.50 22.04
CA LEU A 44 0.47 -8.68 21.08
C LEU A 44 0.74 -7.98 19.73
N ARG A 45 1.56 -6.92 19.74
CA ARG A 45 1.90 -6.16 18.54
C ARG A 45 2.67 -7.02 17.52
N GLU A 46 3.55 -7.88 17.99
CA GLU A 46 4.36 -8.78 17.14
C GLU A 46 3.51 -9.86 16.45
N GLU A 47 2.44 -10.32 17.12
CA GLU A 47 1.52 -11.32 16.56
C GLU A 47 0.62 -10.76 15.43
N VAL A 48 0.43 -9.43 15.38
CA VAL A 48 -0.47 -8.79 14.42
C VAL A 48 0.27 -8.40 13.13
N GLN A 49 0.19 -9.27 12.13
CA GLN A 49 0.75 -9.02 10.80
C GLN A 49 -0.07 -8.00 9.98
N PRO A 50 0.58 -7.23 9.08
CA PRO A 50 -0.13 -6.39 8.12
C PRO A 50 -1.15 -7.17 7.28
N LYS A 51 -2.30 -6.56 6.98
CA LYS A 51 -3.30 -7.14 6.09
C LYS A 51 -3.01 -6.70 4.65
N ASN A 52 -2.31 -7.56 3.91
CA ASN A 52 -2.02 -7.36 2.50
C ASN A 52 -3.31 -7.41 1.66
N ILE A 53 -3.33 -6.68 0.54
CA ILE A 53 -4.52 -6.52 -0.31
C ILE A 53 -4.21 -7.02 -1.72
N LEU A 54 -5.07 -7.91 -2.22
CA LEU A 54 -5.12 -8.31 -3.62
C LEU A 54 -6.25 -7.54 -4.32
N MET A 55 -5.93 -6.73 -5.33
CA MET A 55 -6.92 -6.01 -6.13
C MET A 55 -7.18 -6.75 -7.44
N ILE A 56 -8.43 -7.14 -7.68
CA ILE A 56 -8.87 -7.84 -8.90
C ILE A 56 -9.73 -6.89 -9.73
N GLY A 57 -9.43 -6.75 -11.02
CA GLY A 57 -10.19 -5.93 -11.96
C GLY A 57 -9.43 -5.68 -13.27
N PRO A 58 -10.08 -5.12 -14.30
CA PRO A 58 -9.45 -4.88 -15.60
C PRO A 58 -8.38 -3.78 -15.54
N THR A 59 -7.56 -3.67 -16.58
CA THR A 59 -6.56 -2.59 -16.69
C THR A 59 -7.25 -1.22 -16.76
N GLY A 60 -6.57 -0.16 -16.33
CA GLY A 60 -7.09 1.21 -16.42
C GLY A 60 -8.12 1.64 -15.36
N VAL A 61 -8.65 0.73 -14.53
CA VAL A 61 -9.70 1.09 -13.53
C VAL A 61 -9.22 1.79 -12.25
N GLY A 62 -7.94 2.17 -12.18
CA GLY A 62 -7.39 2.92 -11.04
C GLY A 62 -6.76 2.10 -9.90
N LYS A 63 -6.52 0.79 -10.08
CA LYS A 63 -5.86 -0.07 -9.06
C LYS A 63 -4.54 0.53 -8.54
N SER A 64 -3.65 0.89 -9.46
CA SER A 64 -2.35 1.48 -9.10
C SER A 64 -2.48 2.90 -8.55
N GLU A 65 -3.49 3.66 -8.99
CA GLU A 65 -3.71 5.03 -8.51
C GLU A 65 -4.19 5.05 -7.06
N ILE A 66 -5.05 4.11 -6.67
CA ILE A 66 -5.47 3.93 -5.27
C ILE A 66 -4.26 3.71 -4.36
N ALA A 67 -3.36 2.81 -4.73
CA ALA A 67 -2.15 2.53 -3.94
C ALA A 67 -1.22 3.76 -3.86
N ARG A 68 -0.98 4.44 -4.99
CA ARG A 68 -0.15 5.64 -5.07
C ARG A 68 -0.72 6.79 -4.23
N ARG A 69 -2.04 7.05 -4.32
CA ARG A 69 -2.71 8.11 -3.55
C ARG A 69 -2.73 7.80 -2.06
N MET A 70 -2.90 6.54 -1.69
CA MET A 70 -2.81 6.14 -0.30
C MET A 70 -1.43 6.45 0.28
N ALA A 71 -0.36 6.08 -0.42
CA ALA A 71 1.00 6.34 0.06
C ALA A 71 1.25 7.85 0.26
N LYS A 72 0.83 8.69 -0.69
CA LYS A 72 0.89 10.16 -0.56
C LYS A 72 0.08 10.70 0.62
N LEU A 73 -1.11 10.15 0.86
CA LEU A 73 -1.99 10.61 1.95
C LEU A 73 -1.36 10.43 3.34
N VAL A 74 -0.53 9.39 3.50
CA VAL A 74 0.08 9.04 4.78
C VAL A 74 1.57 9.33 4.83
N ASP A 75 2.09 10.01 3.81
CA ASP A 75 3.51 10.31 3.65
C ASP A 75 4.39 9.06 3.81
N ALA A 76 4.04 7.99 3.10
CA ALA A 76 4.76 6.73 3.13
C ALA A 76 5.59 6.53 1.85
N PRO A 77 6.77 5.90 1.96
CA PRO A 77 7.55 5.49 0.79
C PRO A 77 6.74 4.51 -0.06
N PHE A 78 6.93 4.58 -1.38
CA PHE A 78 6.14 3.83 -2.34
C PHE A 78 6.97 3.33 -3.51
N CYS A 79 6.95 2.02 -3.73
CA CYS A 79 7.56 1.38 -4.89
C CYS A 79 6.48 0.64 -5.72
N LYS A 80 6.67 0.61 -7.05
CA LYS A 80 5.86 -0.21 -7.96
C LYS A 80 6.78 -1.20 -8.65
N ALA A 81 6.54 -2.49 -8.44
CA ALA A 81 7.23 -3.57 -9.14
C ALA A 81 6.26 -4.34 -10.06
N GLU A 82 6.80 -4.93 -11.12
CA GLU A 82 6.07 -5.81 -12.04
C GLU A 82 6.58 -7.24 -11.85
N ALA A 83 5.70 -8.15 -11.47
CA ALA A 83 6.07 -9.51 -11.05
C ALA A 83 6.80 -10.31 -12.16
N THR A 84 6.47 -10.05 -13.43
CA THR A 84 7.08 -10.72 -14.58
C THR A 84 8.58 -10.44 -14.72
N LYS A 85 9.07 -9.32 -14.16
CA LYS A 85 10.51 -8.97 -14.17
C LYS A 85 11.37 -9.93 -13.34
N PHE A 86 10.77 -10.72 -12.46
CA PHE A 86 11.46 -11.69 -11.60
C PHE A 86 11.45 -13.11 -12.19
N THR A 87 10.74 -13.34 -13.28
CA THR A 87 10.56 -14.67 -13.89
C THR A 87 11.13 -14.80 -15.30
N GLU A 88 11.55 -13.69 -15.93
CA GLU A 88 12.16 -13.74 -17.26
C GLU A 88 13.49 -14.52 -17.22
N VAL A 89 13.50 -15.66 -17.92
CA VAL A 89 14.61 -16.61 -17.95
C VAL A 89 15.71 -16.04 -18.85
N GLY A 90 16.81 -15.62 -18.25
CA GLY A 90 18.02 -15.24 -18.98
C GLY A 90 18.75 -14.09 -18.32
N PHE A 91 19.89 -14.42 -17.71
CA PHE A 91 20.82 -13.52 -17.00
C PHE A 91 20.30 -12.99 -15.68
N TYR A 92 20.98 -13.37 -14.57
CA TYR A 92 21.13 -12.59 -13.33
C TYR A 92 20.12 -11.43 -13.17
N GLY A 93 18.83 -11.77 -13.08
CA GLY A 93 17.75 -10.79 -13.14
C GLY A 93 17.75 -9.89 -11.91
N ARG A 94 16.92 -8.85 -11.90
CA ARG A 94 16.64 -8.13 -10.64
C ARG A 94 16.11 -9.14 -9.63
N ASP A 95 16.75 -9.26 -8.48
CA ASP A 95 16.25 -10.04 -7.36
C ASP A 95 14.99 -9.39 -6.77
N CYS A 96 14.11 -10.16 -6.15
CA CYS A 96 13.02 -9.67 -5.30
C CYS A 96 13.53 -8.67 -4.25
N GLU A 97 14.76 -8.83 -3.77
CA GLU A 97 15.42 -7.88 -2.86
C GLU A 97 15.51 -6.45 -3.43
N SER A 98 15.58 -6.31 -4.76
CA SER A 98 15.61 -4.99 -5.41
C SER A 98 14.36 -4.15 -5.14
N VAL A 99 13.20 -4.78 -4.88
CA VAL A 99 11.97 -4.06 -4.52
C VAL A 99 12.11 -3.37 -3.17
N ILE A 100 12.82 -4.01 -2.23
CA ILE A 100 13.10 -3.44 -0.91
C ILE A 100 14.10 -2.30 -1.05
N LYS A 101 15.16 -2.48 -1.87
CA LYS A 101 16.12 -1.41 -2.16
C LYS A 101 15.43 -0.18 -2.76
N ASP A 102 14.62 -0.36 -3.80
CA ASP A 102 13.87 0.74 -4.44
C ASP A 102 12.93 1.44 -3.44
N LEU A 103 12.34 0.71 -2.49
CA LEU A 103 11.50 1.28 -1.43
C LEU A 103 12.30 2.10 -0.43
N VAL A 104 13.49 1.64 -0.03
CA VAL A 104 14.41 2.35 0.87
C VAL A 104 14.92 3.63 0.20
N ASP A 105 15.33 3.55 -1.06
CA ASP A 105 15.77 4.71 -1.83
C ASP A 105 14.64 5.75 -1.96
N SER A 106 13.39 5.29 -2.17
CA SER A 106 12.20 6.16 -2.14
C SER A 106 11.97 6.78 -0.77
N ALA A 107 12.31 6.11 0.33
CA ALA A 107 12.15 6.65 1.69
C ALA A 107 13.19 7.71 2.03
N LEU A 108 14.42 7.57 1.50
CA LEU A 108 15.49 8.54 1.68
C LEU A 108 15.26 9.84 0.88
N ALA A 109 14.41 9.78 -0.15
CA ALA A 109 14.05 10.93 -0.98
C ALA A 109 12.78 11.67 -0.55
N LEU A 110 12.09 11.21 0.50
CA LEU A 110 10.98 11.90 1.17
C LEU A 110 11.51 12.96 2.13
#